data_AF-A0A1B8S300-F1
#
_entry.id   AF-A0A1B8S300-F1
#
_cell.length_a   1.000
_cell.length_b   1.000
_cell.length_c   1.000
_cell.angle_alpha   90.00
_cell.angle_beta   90.00
_cell.angle_gamma   90.00
#
_symmetry.space_group_name_H-M   'P 1'
#
loop_
_entity.id
_entity.type
_entity.pdbx_description
1 polymer ?
#
loop_
_entity_poly.entity_id
_entity_poly.type
_entity_poly.pdbx_seq_one_letter_code
_entity_poly.pdbx_strand_id
1 'polypeptide(L)'
;MSNTIHSKGQEVLCQVLVEARKAAGLSQAELAKKLNCHQSMVARVESGQRRIDVVELIVIARAIGVETREILAVVEPNVLLDQRL
;
A
#
# COMPACT_ATOMS: atom_id res chain seq x y z
N MET A 1 8.39 -12.32 -22.06
CA MET A 1 7.21 -11.64 -21.47
C MET A 1 6.90 -12.30 -20.13
N SER A 2 7.39 -11.73 -19.04
CA SER A 2 7.10 -12.21 -17.67
C SER A 2 6.26 -11.14 -16.99
N ASN A 3 4.94 -11.35 -16.97
CA ASN A 3 3.98 -10.50 -16.26
C ASN A 3 4.17 -10.70 -14.75
N THR A 4 5.23 -10.14 -14.18
CA THR A 4 5.45 -10.13 -12.72
C THR A 4 4.65 -8.97 -12.10
N ILE A 5 3.34 -8.94 -12.38
CA ILE A 5 2.42 -7.91 -11.88
C ILE A 5 2.21 -8.09 -10.37
N HIS A 6 2.49 -9.27 -9.80
CA HIS A 6 2.33 -9.56 -8.37
C HIS A 6 3.62 -10.18 -7.81
N SER A 7 4.50 -9.35 -7.26
CA SER A 7 5.56 -9.87 -6.41
C SER A 7 5.00 -10.12 -5.00
N LYS A 8 5.57 -11.07 -4.26
CA LYS A 8 5.10 -11.38 -2.90
C LYS A 8 5.08 -10.13 -2.00
N GLY A 9 6.10 -9.28 -2.11
CA GLY A 9 6.16 -8.01 -1.41
C GLY A 9 5.03 -7.04 -1.78
N GLN A 10 4.63 -6.98 -3.06
CA GLN A 10 3.50 -6.14 -3.48
C GLN A 10 2.17 -6.62 -2.89
N GLU A 11 1.93 -7.93 -2.88
CA GLU A 11 0.71 -8.50 -2.26
C GLU A 11 0.63 -8.16 -0.77
N VAL A 12 1.75 -8.33 -0.06
CA VAL A 12 1.84 -8.02 1.37
C VAL A 12 1.67 -6.53 1.63
N LEU A 13 2.27 -5.66 0.79
CA LEU A 13 2.08 -4.22 0.88
C LEU A 13 0.60 -3.82 0.73
N CYS A 14 -0.10 -4.38 -0.25
CA CYS A 14 -1.52 -4.12 -0.43
C CYS A 14 -2.33 -4.56 0.81
N GLN A 15 -2.06 -5.77 1.32
CA GLN A 15 -2.76 -6.32 2.47
C GLN A 15 -2.56 -5.46 3.73
N VAL A 16 -1.31 -5.11 4.07
CA VAL A 16 -1.02 -4.33 5.28
C VAL A 16 -1.60 -2.90 5.19
N LEU A 17 -1.67 -2.30 4.01
CA LEU A 17 -2.34 -1.01 3.82
C LEU A 17 -3.86 -1.10 4.06
N VAL A 18 -4.51 -2.17 3.58
CA VAL A 18 -5.94 -2.43 3.84
C VAL A 18 -6.18 -2.63 5.35
N GLU A 19 -5.34 -3.42 6.00
CA GLU A 19 -5.45 -3.72 7.43
C GLU A 19 -5.23 -2.46 8.27
N ALA A 20 -4.18 -1.69 8.00
CA ALA A 20 -3.90 -0.43 8.67
C ALA A 20 -5.05 0.58 8.51
N ARG A 21 -5.60 0.72 7.29
CA ARG A 21 -6.77 1.59 7.05
C ARG A 21 -7.98 1.15 7.87
N LYS A 22 -8.28 -0.15 7.88
CA LYS A 22 -9.42 -0.70 8.63
C LYS A 22 -9.22 -0.54 10.14
N ALA A 23 -8.01 -0.76 10.65
CA ALA A 23 -7.66 -0.55 12.06
C ALA A 23 -7.82 0.91 12.48
N ALA A 24 -7.52 1.86 11.58
CA ALA A 24 -7.79 3.29 11.78
C ALA A 24 -9.28 3.67 11.65
N GLY A 25 -10.18 2.71 11.40
CA GLY A 25 -11.62 2.94 11.27
C GLY A 25 -12.02 3.69 9.98
N LEU A 26 -11.14 3.75 8.98
CA LEU A 26 -11.37 4.51 7.75
C LEU A 26 -11.96 3.62 6.65
N SER A 27 -12.96 4.10 5.95
CA SER A 27 -13.37 3.60 4.63
C SER A 27 -12.37 4.05 3.54
N GLN A 28 -12.40 3.40 2.37
CA GLN A 28 -11.60 3.84 1.22
C GLN A 28 -11.96 5.27 0.78
N ALA A 29 -13.23 5.68 0.91
CA ALA A 29 -13.69 7.02 0.58
C ALA A 29 -13.16 8.07 1.58
N GLU A 30 -13.08 7.75 2.86
CA GLU A 30 -12.51 8.64 3.87
C GLU A 30 -11.00 8.80 3.73
N LEU A 31 -10.28 7.71 3.45
CA LEU A 31 -8.87 7.79 3.14
C LEU A 31 -8.63 8.63 1.88
N ALA A 32 -9.43 8.43 0.83
CA ALA A 32 -9.33 9.22 -0.40
C ALA A 32 -9.58 10.71 -0.16
N LYS A 33 -10.55 11.07 0.69
CA LYS A 33 -10.77 12.45 1.12
C LYS A 33 -9.55 13.04 1.82
N LYS A 34 -8.93 12.30 2.76
CA LYS A 34 -7.71 12.72 3.45
C LYS A 34 -6.52 12.91 2.49
N LEU A 35 -6.45 12.10 1.44
CA LEU A 35 -5.41 12.14 0.40
C LEU A 35 -5.72 13.14 -0.73
N ASN A 36 -6.86 13.83 -0.68
CA ASN A 36 -7.36 14.69 -1.75
C ASN A 36 -7.36 14.00 -3.13
N CYS A 37 -7.87 12.76 -3.18
CA CYS A 37 -7.89 11.94 -4.39
C CYS A 37 -9.25 11.24 -4.60
N HIS A 38 -9.40 10.54 -5.73
CA HIS A 38 -10.56 9.67 -5.97
C HIS A 38 -10.47 8.37 -5.16
N GLN A 39 -11.62 7.88 -4.68
CA GLN A 39 -11.70 6.57 -4.00
C GLN A 39 -11.20 5.42 -4.89
N SER A 40 -11.39 5.51 -6.21
CA SER A 40 -10.88 4.54 -7.17
C SER A 40 -9.34 4.49 -7.24
N MET A 41 -8.64 5.55 -6.82
CA MET A 41 -7.19 5.50 -6.66
C MET A 41 -6.82 4.58 -5.48
N VAL A 42 -7.44 4.80 -4.31
CA VAL A 42 -7.25 3.96 -3.11
C VAL A 42 -7.59 2.51 -3.39
N ALA A 43 -8.73 2.24 -4.05
CA ALA A 43 -9.14 0.89 -4.40
C ALA A 43 -8.14 0.18 -5.33
N ARG A 44 -7.52 0.90 -6.28
CA ARG A 44 -6.49 0.34 -7.17
C ARG A 44 -5.17 0.08 -6.47
N VAL A 45 -4.80 0.91 -5.49
CA VAL A 45 -3.63 0.65 -4.63
C VAL A 45 -3.87 -0.59 -3.80
N GLU A 46 -5.01 -0.67 -3.11
CA GLU A 46 -5.35 -1.80 -2.22
C GLU A 46 -5.54 -3.13 -2.98
N SER A 47 -5.89 -3.10 -4.27
CA SER A 47 -5.98 -4.30 -5.11
C SER A 47 -4.67 -4.64 -5.83
N GLY A 48 -3.61 -3.84 -5.67
CA GLY A 48 -2.36 -4.01 -6.39
C GLY A 48 -2.42 -3.69 -7.88
N GLN A 49 -3.53 -3.14 -8.37
CA GLN A 49 -3.68 -2.66 -9.75
C GLN A 49 -2.90 -1.36 -10.00
N ARG A 50 -2.55 -0.62 -8.94
CA ARG A 50 -1.68 0.56 -8.99
C ARG A 50 -0.53 0.38 -8.00
N ARG A 51 0.69 0.33 -8.52
CA ARG A 51 1.90 0.44 -7.70
C ARG A 51 2.02 1.84 -7.12
N ILE A 52 2.62 1.92 -5.94
CA ILE A 52 2.96 3.17 -5.27
C ILE A 52 4.47 3.24 -5.10
N ASP A 53 5.03 4.44 -5.16
CA ASP A 53 6.42 4.66 -4.76
C ASP A 53 6.53 4.87 -3.23
N VAL A 54 7.76 5.03 -2.74
CA VAL A 54 8.02 5.20 -1.31
C VAL A 54 7.47 6.51 -0.75
N VAL A 55 7.40 7.57 -1.56
CA VAL A 55 6.86 8.87 -1.12
C VAL A 55 5.35 8.76 -0.98
N GLU A 56 4.68 8.13 -1.94
CA GLU A 56 3.25 7.83 -1.89
C GLU A 56 2.90 6.94 -0.69
N LEU A 57 3.73 5.93 -0.39
CA LEU A 57 3.58 5.10 0.81
C LEU A 57 3.63 5.95 2.09
N ILE A 58 4.60 6.87 2.21
CA ILE A 58 4.72 7.76 3.37
C ILE A 58 3.48 8.64 3.51
N VAL A 59 2.97 9.19 2.42
CA VAL A 59 1.77 10.02 2.42
C VAL A 59 0.54 9.21 2.86
N ILE A 60 0.37 7.99 2.35
CA ILE A 60 -0.73 7.10 2.74
C ILE A 60 -0.64 6.72 4.23
N ALA A 61 0.54 6.34 4.71
CA ALA A 61 0.78 5.98 6.11
C ALA A 61 0.38 7.14 7.05
N ARG A 62 0.82 8.37 6.75
CA ARG A 62 0.45 9.58 7.50
C ARG A 62 -1.05 9.86 7.48
N ALA A 63 -1.71 9.66 6.34
CA ALA A 63 -3.15 9.86 6.22
C ALA A 63 -3.95 8.85 7.06
N ILE A 64 -3.47 7.61 7.14
CA ILE A 64 -4.04 6.55 8.00
C ILE A 64 -3.73 6.80 9.48
N GLY A 65 -2.60 7.43 9.79
CA GLY A 65 -2.14 7.70 11.16
C GLY A 65 -1.22 6.62 11.72
N VAL A 66 -0.46 5.94 10.84
CA VAL A 66 0.54 4.92 11.21
C VAL A 66 1.93 5.35 10.76
N GLU A 67 2.97 4.89 11.45
CA GLU A 67 4.35 5.15 11.01
C GLU A 67 4.69 4.28 9.79
N THR A 68 5.35 4.87 8.79
CA THR A 68 5.75 4.12 7.58
C THR A 68 6.63 2.90 7.91
N ARG A 69 7.44 2.98 8.96
CA ARG A 69 8.29 1.87 9.42
C ARG A 69 7.48 0.64 9.86
N GLU A 70 6.26 0.83 10.37
CA GLU A 70 5.40 -0.28 10.79
C GLU A 70 4.91 -1.08 9.57
N ILE A 71 4.58 -0.38 8.49
CA ILE A 71 4.23 -1.00 7.22
C ILE A 71 5.45 -1.72 6.63
N LEU A 72 6.62 -1.07 6.61
CA LEU A 72 7.84 -1.64 6.05
C LEU A 72 8.31 -2.89 6.81
N ALA A 73 8.19 -2.91 8.14
CA ALA A 73 8.57 -4.07 8.95
C ALA A 73 7.80 -5.35 8.56
N VAL A 74 6.57 -5.21 8.04
CA VAL A 74 5.76 -6.34 7.53
C VAL A 74 6.16 -6.70 6.10
N VAL A 75 6.45 -5.70 5.26
CA VAL A 75 6.71 -5.90 3.83
C VAL A 75 8.12 -6.43 3.57
N GLU A 76 9.14 -5.90 4.25
CA GLU A 76 10.56 -6.16 4.00
C GLU A 76 10.93 -7.66 4.00
N PRO A 77 10.48 -8.50 4.96
CA PRO A 77 10.78 -9.93 4.94
C PRO A 77 10.19 -10.69 3.73
N ASN A 78 9.23 -10.08 3.02
CA ASN A 78 8.53 -10.65 1.88
C ASN A 78 9.08 -10.16 0.53
N VAL A 79 10.15 -9.35 0.54
CA VAL A 79 10.85 -8.88 -0.65
C VAL A 79 12.09 -9.76 -0.88
N LEU A 80 12.00 -10.68 -1.83
CA LEU A 80 13.12 -11.55 -2.21
C LEU A 80 14.10 -10.84 -3.15
N LEU A 81 15.40 -11.09 -2.99
CA LEU A 81 16.51 -10.53 -3.78
C LEU A 81 16.45 -10.82 -5.29
N ASP A 82 15.58 -11.74 -5.73
CA ASP A 82 15.44 -12.15 -7.14
C ASP A 82 14.44 -11.30 -7.95
N GLN A 83 14.00 -10.16 -7.40
CA GLN A 83 13.25 -9.16 -8.16
C GLN A 83 14.25 -8.32 -8.95
N ARG A 84 14.46 -8.71 -10.22
CA ARG A 84 15.24 -7.96 -11.21
C ARG A 84 15.00 -6.44 -11.08
N LEU A 85 16.07 -5.71 -10.77
CA LEU A 85 16.13 -4.24 -10.87
C LEU A 85 16.01 -3.82 -12.34
#